data_AF-A0A7S3MBW4-F1
#
_entry.id   AF-A0A7S3MBW4-F1
#
_cell.length_a   1.000
_cell.length_b   1.000
_cell.length_c   1.000
_cell.angle_alpha   90.00
_cell.angle_beta   90.00
_cell.angle_gamma   90.00
#
_symmetry.space_group_name_H-M   'P 1'
#
loop_
_entity.id
_entity.type
_entity.pdbx_description
1 polymer ?
#
loop_
_entity_poly.entity_id
_entity_poly.type
_entity_poly.pdbx_seq_one_letter_code
_entity_poly.pdbx_strand_id
1 'polypeptide(L)'
;SCKQSLVHAAAVWQVAVLPNGDVVSVCSDGTVRIWTTDPTRMTNEAERQAQKEEATHAMFKPLKNGSCSVPMEQTFTEIMDVDSMGAFEGQVAGEMKCFKEGDN
;
A
#
# COMPACT_ATOMS: atom_id res chain seq x y z
N SER A 1 -1.74 20.47 -11.63
CA SER A 1 -1.44 19.99 -10.27
C SER A 1 -2.49 18.96 -9.86
N CYS A 2 -2.09 17.91 -9.13
CA CYS A 2 -3.05 16.97 -8.54
C CYS A 2 -3.94 17.71 -7.53
N LYS A 3 -5.25 17.44 -7.54
CA LYS A 3 -6.21 18.07 -6.63
C LYS A 3 -6.51 17.20 -5.40
N GLN A 4 -6.57 15.88 -5.59
CA GLN A 4 -6.90 14.92 -4.54
C GLN A 4 -6.44 13.52 -4.96
N SER A 5 -6.06 12.70 -3.98
CA SER A 5 -5.70 11.30 -4.16
C SER A 5 -6.70 10.40 -3.41
N LEU A 6 -7.14 9.32 -4.05
CA LEU A 6 -8.08 8.34 -3.47
C LEU A 6 -7.35 7.03 -3.17
N VAL A 7 -7.27 6.68 -1.89
CA VAL A 7 -6.47 5.54 -1.39
C VAL A 7 -7.28 4.25 -1.50
N HIS A 8 -6.64 3.19 -1.98
CA HIS A 8 -7.22 1.84 -2.11
C HIS A 8 -6.29 0.81 -1.47
N ALA A 9 -6.86 -0.31 -1.01
CA ALA A 9 -6.10 -1.36 -0.35
C ALA A 9 -5.27 -2.21 -1.32
N ALA A 10 -5.60 -2.20 -2.61
CA ALA A 10 -4.90 -2.97 -3.64
C ALA A 10 -4.95 -2.23 -4.98
N ALA A 11 -4.48 -2.90 -6.04
CA ALA A 11 -4.49 -2.34 -7.39
C ALA A 11 -5.93 -2.08 -7.86
N VAL A 12 -6.18 -0.87 -8.37
CA VAL A 12 -7.43 -0.48 -9.02
C VAL A 12 -7.36 -0.91 -10.47
N TRP A 13 -8.37 -1.62 -10.93
CA TRP A 13 -8.41 -2.12 -12.31
C TRP A 13 -9.21 -1.21 -13.24
N GLN A 14 -10.27 -0.61 -12.72
CA GLN A 14 -11.15 0.24 -13.51
C GLN A 14 -11.80 1.31 -12.65
N VAL A 15 -12.07 2.45 -13.28
CA VAL A 15 -12.78 3.57 -12.71
C VAL A 15 -13.86 4.02 -13.70
N ALA A 16 -15.02 4.39 -13.20
CA ALA A 16 -16.12 4.95 -13.99
C ALA A 16 -16.66 6.21 -13.31
N VAL A 17 -16.99 7.23 -14.09
CA VAL A 17 -17.67 8.43 -13.62
C VAL A 17 -19.14 8.32 -13.95
N LEU A 18 -19.99 8.48 -12.95
CA LEU A 18 -21.44 8.42 -13.10
C LEU A 18 -22.00 9.79 -13.55
N PRO A 19 -23.18 9.84 -14.21
CA PRO A 19 -23.78 11.10 -14.64
C PRO A 19 -24.11 12.07 -13.50
N ASN A 20 -24.20 11.57 -12.26
CA ASN A 20 -24.43 12.36 -11.06
C ASN A 20 -23.15 12.99 -10.48
N GLY A 21 -21.98 12.76 -11.10
CA GLY A 21 -20.68 13.28 -10.69
C GLY A 21 -19.93 12.40 -9.68
N ASP A 22 -20.51 11.28 -9.25
CA ASP A 22 -19.83 10.32 -8.38
C ASP A 22 -18.84 9.46 -9.18
N VAL A 23 -17.80 8.97 -8.51
CA VAL A 23 -16.77 8.12 -9.11
C VAL A 23 -16.87 6.72 -8.52
N VAL A 24 -16.90 5.70 -9.36
CA VAL A 24 -16.89 4.29 -8.94
C VAL A 24 -15.52 3.70 -9.28
N SER A 25 -14.89 3.02 -8.32
CA SER A 25 -13.64 2.31 -8.54
C SER A 25 -13.77 0.83 -8.18
N VAL A 26 -13.15 -0.03 -8.99
CA VAL A 26 -13.09 -1.47 -8.77
C VAL A 26 -11.66 -1.85 -8.42
N CYS A 27 -11.50 -2.49 -7.26
CA CYS A 27 -10.21 -2.84 -6.70
C CYS A 27 -10.05 -4.37 -6.65
N SER A 28 -8.80 -4.83 -6.79
CA SER A 28 -8.44 -6.25 -6.71
C SER A 28 -8.63 -6.88 -5.33
N ASP A 29 -8.95 -6.09 -4.31
CA ASP A 29 -9.38 -6.56 -2.99
C ASP A 29 -10.81 -7.14 -2.97
N GLY A 30 -11.52 -7.07 -4.10
CA GLY A 30 -12.90 -7.53 -4.22
C GLY A 30 -13.94 -6.48 -3.81
N THR A 31 -13.51 -5.27 -3.45
CA THR A 31 -14.36 -4.18 -3.00
C THR A 31 -14.52 -3.13 -4.10
N VAL A 32 -15.79 -2.84 -4.44
CA VAL A 32 -16.16 -1.69 -5.27
C VAL A 32 -16.44 -0.50 -4.37
N ARG A 33 -15.82 0.64 -4.64
CA ARG A 33 -15.95 1.85 -3.83
C ARG A 33 -16.61 2.96 -4.64
N ILE A 34 -17.48 3.73 -4.00
CA ILE A 34 -18.14 4.88 -4.58
C ILE A 34 -17.65 6.13 -3.85
N TRP A 35 -17.14 7.09 -4.60
CA TRP A 35 -16.63 8.36 -4.12
C TRP A 35 -17.61 9.45 -4.54
N THR A 36 -18.17 10.14 -3.56
CA THR A 36 -19.15 11.22 -3.77
C THR A 36 -18.69 12.50 -3.08
N THR A 37 -19.02 13.64 -3.67
CA THR A 37 -18.90 14.96 -3.04
C THR A 37 -20.19 15.37 -2.32
N ASP A 38 -21.29 14.63 -2.51
CA ASP A 38 -22.58 14.96 -1.94
C ASP A 38 -22.71 14.35 -0.53
N PRO A 39 -22.83 15.17 0.53
CA PRO A 39 -22.93 14.68 1.90
C PRO A 39 -24.17 13.81 2.15
N THR A 40 -25.22 13.94 1.33
CA THR A 40 -26.45 13.14 1.48
C THR A 40 -26.28 11.68 1.05
N ARG A 41 -25.29 11.40 0.19
CA ARG A 41 -24.96 10.05 -0.29
C ARG A 41 -23.74 9.45 0.41
N MET A 42 -23.13 10.19 1.35
CA MET A 42 -22.02 9.67 2.13
C MET A 42 -22.51 8.62 3.13
N THR A 43 -21.74 7.56 3.24
CA THR A 43 -21.89 6.58 4.32
C THR A 43 -21.53 7.20 5.67
N ASN A 44 -21.89 6.49 6.74
CA ASN A 44 -21.61 6.96 8.10
C ASN A 44 -20.09 7.14 8.31
N GLU A 45 -19.70 7.95 9.29
CA GLU A 45 -18.30 8.26 9.52
C GLU A 45 -17.45 7.03 9.87
N ALA A 46 -18.02 6.09 10.62
CA ALA A 46 -17.34 4.87 11.02
C ALA A 46 -16.97 3.98 9.80
N GLU A 47 -17.88 3.81 8.85
CA GLU A 47 -17.66 3.06 7.61
C GLU A 47 -16.61 3.73 6.72
N ARG A 48 -16.67 5.07 6.58
CA ARG A 48 -15.67 5.83 5.81
C ARG A 48 -14.28 5.71 6.44
N GLN A 49 -14.21 5.75 7.76
CA GLN A 49 -12.96 5.63 8.48
C GLN A 49 -12.40 4.21 8.39
N ALA A 50 -13.23 3.18 8.54
CA ALA A 50 -12.83 1.78 8.37
C ALA A 50 -12.30 1.51 6.96
N GLN A 51 -12.96 2.04 5.92
CA GLN A 51 -12.50 1.94 4.53
C GLN A 51 -11.12 2.59 4.33
N LYS A 52 -10.90 3.74 4.97
CA LYS A 52 -9.61 4.45 4.92
C LYS A 52 -8.53 3.64 5.63
N GLU A 53 -8.82 3.11 6.81
CA GLU A 53 -7.89 2.28 7.58
C GLU A 53 -7.51 1.01 6.82
N GLU A 54 -8.49 0.30 6.23
CA GLU A 54 -8.24 -0.86 5.37
C GLU A 54 -7.31 -0.51 4.21
N ALA A 55 -7.61 0.59 3.51
CA ALA A 55 -6.80 1.06 2.40
C ALA A 55 -5.36 1.40 2.82
N THR A 56 -5.18 2.00 4.00
CA THR A 56 -3.84 2.29 4.52
C THR A 56 -3.10 1.05 4.98
N HIS A 57 -3.76 0.14 5.70
CA HIS A 57 -3.11 -1.05 6.27
C HIS A 57 -2.63 -2.02 5.17
N ALA A 58 -3.35 -2.09 4.05
CA ALA A 58 -2.93 -2.94 2.94
C ALA A 58 -1.73 -2.38 2.16
N MET A 59 -1.46 -1.07 2.22
CA MET A 59 -0.19 -0.50 1.71
C MET A 59 1.03 -1.02 2.48
N PHE A 60 0.84 -1.42 3.74
CA PHE A 60 1.89 -1.95 4.62
C PHE A 60 1.95 -3.47 4.67
N LYS A 61 1.15 -4.21 3.89
CA LYS A 61 1.27 -5.68 3.86
C LYS A 61 2.61 -6.06 3.23
N PRO A 62 3.56 -6.64 3.97
CA PRO A 62 4.80 -7.13 3.37
C PRO A 62 4.44 -8.26 2.40
N LEU A 63 4.80 -8.08 1.12
CA LEU A 63 4.78 -9.16 0.15
C LEU A 63 5.75 -10.23 0.65
N LYS A 64 5.23 -11.44 0.95
CA LYS A 64 6.02 -12.59 1.44
C LYS A 64 7.02 -13.15 0.41
N ASN A 65 7.26 -12.43 -0.68
CA ASN A 65 8.04 -12.84 -1.82
C ASN A 65 8.74 -11.63 -2.47
N GLY A 66 9.80 -11.17 -1.79
CA GLY A 66 11.08 -10.77 -2.41
C GLY A 66 11.13 -9.73 -3.55
N SER A 67 10.07 -9.06 -3.97
CA SER A 67 10.15 -8.00 -4.98
C SER A 67 9.73 -6.66 -4.40
N CYS A 68 10.71 -5.77 -4.28
CA CYS A 68 10.57 -4.48 -3.63
C CYS A 68 10.13 -3.47 -4.69
N SER A 69 8.84 -3.19 -4.79
CA SER A 69 8.37 -1.85 -5.16
C SER A 69 8.00 -1.14 -3.87
N VAL A 70 8.99 -0.53 -3.22
CA VAL A 70 8.77 0.32 -2.05
C VAL A 70 8.29 1.70 -2.52
N PRO A 71 7.12 2.19 -2.09
CA PRO A 71 6.70 3.57 -2.32
C PRO A 71 7.58 4.55 -1.54
N MET A 72 7.89 5.68 -2.17
CA MET A 72 8.92 6.65 -1.78
C MET A 72 8.61 7.52 -0.54
N GLU A 73 7.42 7.41 0.09
CA GLU A 73 6.99 8.40 1.10
C GLU A 73 6.80 7.91 2.53
N GLN A 74 7.29 6.72 2.89
CA GLN A 74 7.26 6.24 4.28
C GLN A 74 8.64 5.75 4.72
N THR A 75 9.61 6.65 4.62
CA THR A 75 10.90 6.50 5.31
C THR A 75 10.93 7.51 6.44
N PHE A 76 10.39 7.19 7.63
CA PHE A 76 10.97 7.81 8.83
C PHE A 76 10.67 7.13 10.15
N THR A 77 9.47 6.59 10.39
CA THR A 77 9.06 6.35 11.80
C THR A 77 8.96 4.89 12.25
N GLU A 78 8.90 3.91 11.34
CA GLU A 78 8.85 2.49 11.72
C GLU A 78 9.74 1.58 10.87
N ILE A 79 10.87 2.08 10.39
CA ILE A 79 11.95 1.16 10.00
C ILE A 79 12.51 0.57 11.31
N MET A 80 12.29 -0.73 11.49
CA MET A 80 13.03 -1.54 12.45
C MET A 80 14.51 -1.13 12.38
N ASP A 81 15.07 -0.83 13.54
CA ASP A 81 16.40 -0.29 13.68
C ASP A 81 17.41 -1.19 12.94
N VAL A 82 18.08 -0.61 11.93
CA VAL A 82 19.02 -1.33 11.06
C VAL A 82 20.20 -1.89 11.88
N ASP A 83 20.38 -1.39 13.10
CA ASP A 83 21.34 -1.85 14.09
C ASP A 83 20.99 -3.23 14.71
N SER A 84 19.78 -3.75 14.47
CA SER A 84 19.39 -5.11 14.88
C SER A 84 19.68 -6.19 13.84
N MET A 85 20.19 -5.83 12.65
CA MET A 85 20.67 -6.82 11.69
C MET A 85 22.09 -7.23 12.08
N GLY A 86 22.24 -8.42 12.66
CA GLY A 86 23.55 -9.00 12.96
C GLY A 86 24.39 -9.12 11.68
N ALA A 87 25.46 -8.34 11.59
CA ALA A 87 26.47 -8.52 10.57
C ALA A 87 27.33 -9.74 10.94
N PHE A 88 27.34 -10.78 10.10
CA PHE A 88 28.37 -11.81 10.18
C PHE A 88 29.47 -11.47 9.19
N GLU A 89 30.70 -11.33 9.69
CA GLU A 89 31.88 -11.12 8.87
C GLU A 89 32.11 -12.32 7.94
N GLY A 90 32.23 -12.05 6.64
CA GLY A 90 32.53 -13.06 5.64
C GLY A 90 33.88 -13.73 5.91
N GLN A 91 33.96 -15.05 5.71
CA GLN A 91 35.10 -15.86 6.11
C GLN A 91 36.36 -15.72 5.21
N VAL A 92 36.35 -14.81 4.23
CA VAL A 92 37.49 -14.55 3.33
C VAL A 92 37.60 -13.05 3.04
N ALA A 93 38.83 -12.52 3.08
CA ALA A 93 39.08 -11.09 2.87
C ALA A 93 38.71 -10.66 1.43
N GLY A 94 37.68 -9.84 1.32
CA GLY A 94 37.28 -9.17 0.08
C GLY A 94 36.04 -9.74 -0.63
N GLU A 95 35.35 -10.72 -0.05
CA GLU A 95 34.08 -11.20 -0.60
C GLU A 95 32.89 -10.80 0.28
N MET A 96 31.97 -10.00 -0.26
CA MET A 96 30.63 -9.80 0.30
C MET A 96 29.62 -10.48 -0.63
N LYS A 97 28.95 -11.52 -0.11
CA LYS A 97 27.86 -12.21 -0.82
C LYS A 97 26.53 -11.83 -0.18
N CYS A 98 25.69 -11.12 -0.93
CA CYS A 98 24.28 -10.93 -0.60
C CYS A 98 23.49 -12.02 -1.32
N PHE A 99 22.82 -12.90 -0.57
CA PHE A 99 21.88 -13.85 -1.15
C PHE A 99 20.46 -13.28 -1.05
N LYS A 100 19.74 -13.34 -2.17
CA LYS A 100 18.30 -13.12 -2.21
C LYS A 100 17.69 -14.50 -2.36
N GLU A 101 17.08 -14.99 -1.28
CA GLU A 101 16.68 -16.39 -1.19
C GLU A 101 15.46 -16.66 -2.09
N GLY A 102 15.67 -17.50 -3.08
CA GLY A 102 14.70 -17.99 -4.05
C GLY A 102 15.38 -19.05 -4.91
N ASP A 103 15.50 -20.27 -4.39
CA ASP A 103 14.98 -21.51 -5.01
C ASP A 103 15.63 -22.77 -4.37
N ASN A 104 14.75 -23.53 -3.70
CA ASN A 104 14.85 -24.89 -3.12
C ASN A 104 15.66 -25.12 -1.84
#